data_AF-A0A3N5PEX6-F1
#
_entry.id   AF-A0A3N5PEX6-F1
#
_cell.length_a   1.000
_cell.length_b   1.000
_cell.length_c   1.000
_cell.angle_alpha   90.00
_cell.angle_beta   90.00
_cell.angle_gamma   90.00
#
_symmetry.space_group_name_H-M   'P 1'
#
loop_
_entity.id
_entity.type
_entity.pdbx_description
1 polymer ?
#
loop_
_entity_poly.entity_id
_entity_poly.type
_entity_poly.pdbx_seq_one_letter_code
_entity_poly.pdbx_strand_id
1 'polypeptide(L)'
;DKMFMEFDNQKVNGQGAAENTLECVYTGRLAVGYTSRTAAQNAPYNFNTEHTWPQSNFGEAEPMKSDLYHLFPTDITANSMRANYPFGKAISNVTWQVGGSKLGNNSSGQLIFEPRDVHKGDVSRSMFYFITRYPVNYGGFFTQTQESVFREWNKFDTVGVVESNRNNAIALLQLKRNPYIDHPEFVDRIYSFATSNTRPTYAELKVLPLKVEFDSTKISEFATQQVYIANSGTAQLNIDSITISDSRFSLSLNSNSIESYSSKKALMKFQPDSLMTYNALLKVYTNGGVKEIVLTGIGKDNTVNVEDENFTPFVFALEQNYPNPFNPSTTIQYAISNRQFVTLKVYDLIGKEIATLVNEYKPAGSYEVEFNSASSIKNLASGIYFYRLQAGDYVKTKKMTLLK
;
A
#
# COMPACT_ATOMS: atom_id res chain seq x y z
N ASP A 1 -26.25 17.37 22.87
CA ASP A 1 -25.76 17.09 24.23
C ASP A 1 -24.78 15.94 24.26
N LYS A 2 -25.14 14.77 23.73
CA LYS A 2 -24.26 13.59 23.63
C LYS A 2 -22.84 13.88 23.10
N MET A 3 -22.72 14.65 22.03
CA MET A 3 -21.43 15.13 21.49
C MET A 3 -20.56 15.80 22.57
N PHE A 4 -21.11 16.82 23.25
CA PHE A 4 -20.39 17.62 24.24
C PHE A 4 -20.14 16.89 25.56
N MET A 5 -21.06 16.02 25.99
CA MET A 5 -20.99 15.44 27.33
C MET A 5 -20.36 14.04 27.35
N GLU A 6 -20.42 13.32 26.23
CA GLU A 6 -20.08 11.89 26.17
C GLU A 6 -19.10 11.56 25.05
N PHE A 7 -19.40 11.90 23.80
CA PHE A 7 -18.67 11.34 22.67
C PHE A 7 -17.33 12.03 22.44
N ASP A 8 -17.30 13.36 22.55
CA ASP A 8 -16.09 14.17 22.34
C ASP A 8 -15.50 14.67 23.67
N ASN A 9 -16.12 14.35 24.81
CA ASN A 9 -15.61 14.69 26.13
C ASN A 9 -14.48 13.75 26.56
N GLN A 10 -13.25 14.28 26.65
CA GLN A 10 -12.03 13.54 26.97
C GLN A 10 -12.05 12.85 28.34
N LYS A 11 -12.93 13.31 29.26
CA LYS A 11 -13.11 12.67 30.56
C LYS A 11 -13.70 11.26 30.46
N VAL A 12 -14.55 11.04 29.46
CA VAL A 12 -15.39 9.83 29.38
C VAL A 12 -15.19 9.05 28.09
N ASN A 13 -14.63 9.64 27.04
CA ASN A 13 -14.37 8.95 25.77
C ASN A 13 -13.05 8.16 25.73
N GLY A 14 -12.40 7.97 26.88
CA GLY A 14 -11.20 7.13 27.02
C GLY A 14 -9.87 7.86 26.84
N GLN A 15 -9.86 9.20 26.74
CA GLN A 15 -8.63 10.01 26.64
C GLN A 15 -8.03 10.41 28.00
N GLY A 16 -8.72 10.13 29.11
CA GLY A 16 -8.13 10.17 30.45
C GLY A 16 -8.12 11.54 31.14
N ALA A 17 -8.91 12.51 30.67
CA ALA A 17 -9.02 13.79 31.37
C ALA A 17 -9.70 13.64 32.74
N ALA A 18 -9.23 14.35 33.76
CA ALA A 18 -9.81 14.32 35.11
C ALA A 18 -11.17 15.04 35.19
N GLU A 19 -11.33 16.10 34.40
CA GLU A 19 -12.51 16.95 34.32
C GLU A 19 -13.07 16.96 32.91
N ASN A 20 -14.34 17.35 32.78
CA ASN A 20 -14.98 17.47 31.47
C ASN A 20 -14.12 18.36 30.58
N THR A 21 -13.63 17.79 29.48
CA THR A 21 -12.65 18.44 28.62
C THR A 21 -13.03 18.23 27.17
N LEU A 22 -13.21 19.33 26.44
CA LEU A 22 -13.43 19.33 24.99
C LEU A 22 -12.24 19.95 24.30
N GLU A 23 -11.91 19.42 23.14
CA GLU A 23 -10.89 19.97 22.26
C GLU A 23 -11.55 20.53 21.00
N CYS A 24 -11.17 21.74 20.59
CA CYS A 24 -11.57 22.26 19.30
C CYS A 24 -10.82 21.50 18.20
N VAL A 25 -11.58 20.90 17.27
CA VAL A 25 -11.02 20.11 16.17
C VAL A 25 -10.12 20.90 15.22
N TYR A 26 -10.24 22.23 15.17
CA TYR A 26 -9.42 23.08 14.31
C TYR A 26 -8.21 23.69 15.00
N THR A 27 -8.34 24.12 16.26
CA THR A 27 -7.27 24.87 16.94
C THR A 27 -6.53 24.05 18.01
N GLY A 28 -7.10 22.94 18.47
CA GLY A 28 -6.60 22.20 19.64
C GLY A 28 -6.81 22.93 20.96
N ARG A 29 -7.51 24.07 20.96
CA ARG A 29 -7.91 24.76 22.18
C ARG A 29 -8.77 23.83 23.03
N LEU A 30 -8.47 23.77 24.33
CA LEU A 30 -9.25 22.99 25.29
C LEU A 30 -10.26 23.86 26.05
N ALA A 31 -11.47 23.32 26.27
CA ALA A 31 -12.39 23.78 27.29
C ALA A 31 -12.39 22.76 28.44
N VAL A 32 -11.76 23.10 29.56
CA VAL A 32 -11.57 22.22 30.73
C VAL A 32 -12.49 22.67 31.86
N GLY A 33 -13.24 21.75 32.46
CA GLY A 33 -14.05 22.00 33.66
C GLY A 33 -15.48 22.47 33.40
N TYR A 34 -15.98 22.38 32.15
CA TYR A 34 -17.38 22.75 31.87
C TYR A 34 -18.37 21.72 32.45
N THR A 35 -19.52 22.18 32.93
CA THR A 35 -20.49 21.32 33.64
C THR A 35 -21.62 20.78 32.76
N SER A 36 -21.90 21.45 31.64
CA SER A 36 -22.95 21.10 30.69
C SER A 36 -22.60 21.61 29.29
N ARG A 37 -23.31 21.15 28.26
CA ARG A 37 -23.22 21.71 26.91
C ARG A 37 -23.44 23.23 26.94
N THR A 38 -24.47 23.70 27.64
CA THR A 38 -24.77 25.14 27.74
C THR A 38 -23.64 25.90 28.41
N ALA A 39 -22.99 25.33 29.43
CA ALA A 39 -21.81 25.93 30.03
C ALA A 39 -20.65 26.02 29.03
N ALA A 40 -20.35 24.93 28.30
CA ALA A 40 -19.31 24.92 27.28
C ALA A 40 -19.56 25.94 26.15
N GLN A 41 -20.82 26.20 25.81
CA GLN A 41 -21.17 27.13 24.74
C GLN A 41 -21.09 28.61 25.14
N ASN A 42 -21.16 28.91 26.43
CA ASN A 42 -21.09 30.27 26.94
C ASN A 42 -19.68 30.62 27.42
N ALA A 43 -19.48 31.90 27.75
CA ALA A 43 -18.26 32.36 28.40
C ALA A 43 -18.02 31.57 29.72
N PRO A 44 -16.76 31.21 30.04
CA PRO A 44 -15.52 31.60 29.35
C PRO A 44 -15.09 30.66 28.21
N TYR A 45 -15.80 29.55 28.00
CA TYR A 45 -15.37 28.48 27.09
C TYR A 45 -15.59 28.83 25.61
N ASN A 46 -16.77 29.36 25.28
CA ASN A 46 -17.14 29.84 23.94
C ASN A 46 -16.97 28.78 22.85
N PHE A 47 -17.47 27.56 23.10
CA PHE A 47 -17.52 26.48 22.09
C PHE A 47 -18.85 26.48 21.32
N ASN A 48 -18.84 25.93 20.12
CA ASN A 48 -20.04 25.64 19.36
C ASN A 48 -19.90 24.30 18.62
N THR A 49 -20.87 24.00 17.77
CA THR A 49 -20.87 22.80 16.93
C THR A 49 -20.46 23.19 15.53
N GLU A 50 -19.41 22.55 15.03
CA GLU A 50 -19.02 22.56 13.63
C GLU A 50 -19.93 21.62 12.85
N HIS A 51 -20.43 22.09 11.71
CA HIS A 51 -21.02 21.23 10.68
C HIS A 51 -20.01 21.10 9.54
N THR A 52 -19.33 19.95 9.46
CA THR A 52 -18.32 19.66 8.45
C THR A 52 -18.89 19.81 7.03
N TRP A 53 -20.17 19.49 6.83
CA TRP A 53 -20.90 19.95 5.66
C TRP A 53 -21.66 21.26 5.99
N PRO A 54 -21.40 22.40 5.32
CA PRO A 54 -22.07 23.66 5.64
C PRO A 54 -23.59 23.56 5.55
N GLN A 55 -24.29 24.00 6.60
CA GLN A 55 -25.75 23.95 6.70
C GLN A 55 -26.49 24.64 5.54
N SER A 56 -25.90 25.73 5.02
CA SER A 56 -26.43 26.47 3.87
C SER A 56 -26.59 25.61 2.61
N ASN A 57 -25.82 24.52 2.48
CA ASN A 57 -25.78 23.69 1.28
C ASN A 57 -26.86 22.59 1.26
N PHE A 58 -27.62 22.44 2.34
CA PHE A 58 -28.74 21.49 2.43
C PHE A 58 -29.99 22.08 3.10
N GLY A 59 -30.04 23.41 3.23
CA GLY A 59 -31.20 24.12 3.77
C GLY A 59 -31.54 23.74 5.21
N GLU A 60 -30.53 23.37 6.01
CA GLU A 60 -30.73 22.99 7.42
C GLU A 60 -31.70 21.81 7.65
N ALA A 61 -31.96 21.01 6.60
CA ALA A 61 -32.93 19.93 6.66
C ALA A 61 -32.51 18.80 7.61
N GLU A 62 -33.48 18.24 8.33
CA GLU A 62 -33.30 16.99 9.07
C GLU A 62 -33.42 15.78 8.13
N PRO A 63 -32.70 14.67 8.38
CA PRO A 63 -31.82 14.42 9.52
C PRO A 63 -30.38 14.92 9.35
N MET A 64 -30.05 15.59 8.23
CA MET A 64 -28.68 16.04 7.95
C MET A 64 -28.16 16.99 9.01
N LYS A 65 -28.97 17.96 9.47
CA LYS A 65 -28.57 18.94 10.49
C LYS A 65 -28.14 18.30 11.83
N SER A 66 -28.75 17.18 12.22
CA SER A 66 -28.52 16.50 13.50
C SER A 66 -27.69 15.22 13.40
N ASP A 67 -27.16 14.86 12.22
CA ASP A 67 -26.34 13.66 12.03
C ASP A 67 -24.93 13.83 12.63
N LEU A 68 -24.63 13.15 13.73
CA LEU A 68 -23.40 13.33 14.51
C LEU A 68 -22.13 12.92 13.76
N TYR A 69 -22.24 12.20 12.64
CA TYR A 69 -21.09 11.81 11.84
C TYR A 69 -20.42 12.96 11.10
N HIS A 70 -21.02 14.15 11.05
CA HIS A 70 -20.38 15.35 10.49
C HIS A 70 -20.44 16.55 11.45
N LEU A 71 -20.73 16.30 12.74
CA LEU A 71 -20.74 17.32 13.78
C LEU A 71 -19.54 17.16 14.69
N PHE A 72 -18.84 18.25 14.98
CA PHE A 72 -17.65 18.25 15.84
C PHE A 72 -17.62 19.45 16.80
N PRO A 73 -16.94 19.35 17.96
CA PRO A 73 -16.73 20.49 18.84
C PRO A 73 -15.70 21.45 18.25
N THR A 74 -16.02 22.74 18.23
CA THR A 74 -15.06 23.77 17.84
C THR A 74 -15.24 25.02 18.70
N ASP A 75 -14.21 25.84 18.84
CA ASP A 75 -14.38 27.17 19.39
C ASP A 75 -15.06 28.10 18.36
N ILE A 76 -15.77 29.12 18.85
CA ILE A 76 -16.56 30.03 18.02
C ILE A 76 -15.67 30.77 17.01
N THR A 77 -14.45 31.18 17.40
CA THR A 77 -13.54 31.92 16.52
C THR A 77 -13.11 31.06 15.35
N ALA A 78 -12.66 29.83 15.59
CA ALA A 78 -12.26 28.92 14.54
C ALA A 78 -13.41 28.55 13.59
N ASN A 79 -14.61 28.34 14.13
CA ASN A 79 -15.80 28.08 13.31
C ASN A 79 -16.13 29.27 12.40
N SER A 80 -16.08 30.50 12.94
CA SER A 80 -16.27 31.70 12.15
C SER A 80 -15.22 31.87 11.05
N MET A 81 -13.96 31.50 11.30
CA MET A 81 -12.91 31.51 10.28
C MET A 81 -13.12 30.43 9.21
N ARG A 82 -13.65 29.25 9.59
CA ARG A 82 -14.00 28.18 8.64
C ARG A 82 -15.17 28.59 7.75
N ALA A 83 -16.17 29.28 8.29
CA ALA A 83 -17.37 29.74 7.59
C ALA A 83 -18.05 28.62 6.77
N ASN A 84 -18.16 28.79 5.45
CA ASN A 84 -18.62 27.78 4.49
C ASN A 84 -17.56 27.46 3.42
N TYR A 85 -16.30 27.81 3.68
CA TYR A 85 -15.22 27.58 2.72
C TYR A 85 -15.01 26.08 2.49
N PRO A 86 -14.74 25.66 1.24
CA PRO A 86 -14.41 24.27 0.99
C PRO A 86 -13.10 23.90 1.68
N PHE A 87 -13.00 22.65 2.10
CA PHE A 87 -11.74 22.15 2.64
C PHE A 87 -10.71 21.95 1.53
N GLY A 88 -9.44 22.14 1.86
CA GLY A 88 -8.36 21.93 0.91
C GLY A 88 -6.99 22.16 1.53
N LYS A 89 -5.95 22.18 0.70
CA LYS A 89 -4.58 22.52 1.11
C LYS A 89 -4.31 24.00 0.85
N ALA A 90 -3.92 24.73 1.90
CA ALA A 90 -3.65 26.16 1.84
C ALA A 90 -2.17 26.35 1.51
N ILE A 91 -1.87 26.75 0.27
CA ILE A 91 -0.50 26.83 -0.24
C ILE A 91 0.04 28.25 -0.34
N SER A 92 -0.84 29.26 -0.38
CA SER A 92 -0.45 30.67 -0.52
C SER A 92 -1.49 31.59 0.14
N ASN A 93 -1.15 32.87 0.30
CA ASN A 93 -2.03 33.89 0.86
C ASN A 93 -2.74 33.47 2.15
N VAL A 94 -2.00 32.84 3.08
CA VAL A 94 -2.56 32.41 4.37
C VAL A 94 -2.87 33.65 5.22
N THR A 95 -4.16 33.90 5.47
CA THR A 95 -4.64 35.05 6.23
C THR A 95 -4.94 34.73 7.69
N TRP A 96 -5.07 33.45 8.02
CA TRP A 96 -5.26 32.97 9.39
C TRP A 96 -4.64 31.59 9.56
N GLN A 97 -3.98 31.38 10.71
CA GLN A 97 -3.39 30.10 11.07
C GLN A 97 -3.31 29.94 12.59
N VAL A 98 -3.96 28.91 13.13
CA VAL A 98 -3.96 28.59 14.56
C VAL A 98 -4.08 27.07 14.75
N GLY A 99 -3.29 26.49 15.65
CA GLY A 99 -3.40 25.06 16.00
C GLY A 99 -3.05 24.07 14.87
N GLY A 100 -2.50 24.57 13.77
CA GLY A 100 -2.22 23.81 12.54
C GLY A 100 -3.25 24.03 11.42
N SER A 101 -4.47 24.47 11.76
CA SER A 101 -5.45 24.88 10.75
C SER A 101 -5.06 26.19 10.08
N LYS A 102 -5.47 26.37 8.81
CA LYS A 102 -5.16 27.54 7.98
C LYS A 102 -6.37 27.97 7.15
N LEU A 103 -6.50 29.27 6.93
CA LEU A 103 -7.35 29.86 5.90
C LEU A 103 -6.43 30.52 4.87
N GLY A 104 -6.52 30.10 3.61
CA GLY A 104 -5.64 30.59 2.55
C GLY A 104 -6.03 30.05 1.18
N ASN A 105 -5.21 30.29 0.16
CA ASN A 105 -5.53 29.94 -1.21
C ASN A 105 -4.94 28.57 -1.58
N ASN A 106 -5.69 27.80 -2.38
CA ASN A 106 -5.21 26.58 -3.01
C ASN A 106 -4.39 26.88 -4.29
N SER A 107 -3.94 25.84 -4.99
CA SER A 107 -3.18 25.94 -6.24
C SER A 107 -3.89 26.67 -7.38
N SER A 108 -5.22 26.72 -7.35
CA SER A 108 -6.04 27.45 -8.33
C SER A 108 -6.38 28.87 -7.86
N GLY A 109 -5.84 29.31 -6.73
CA GLY A 109 -6.13 30.62 -6.15
C GLY A 109 -7.46 30.72 -5.40
N GLN A 110 -8.21 29.62 -5.24
CA GLN A 110 -9.47 29.61 -4.48
C GLN A 110 -9.19 29.63 -2.98
N LEU A 111 -9.90 30.48 -2.23
CA LEU A 111 -9.85 30.52 -0.78
C LEU A 111 -10.46 29.24 -0.19
N ILE A 112 -9.71 28.54 0.66
CA ILE A 112 -10.07 27.26 1.28
C ILE A 112 -9.72 27.27 2.77
N PHE A 113 -10.30 26.33 3.51
CA PHE A 113 -9.90 26.03 4.88
C PHE A 113 -9.13 24.71 4.94
N GLU A 114 -7.93 24.72 5.51
CA GLU A 114 -7.14 23.51 5.79
C GLU A 114 -7.26 23.20 7.29
N PRO A 115 -7.80 22.04 7.70
CA PRO A 115 -7.81 21.63 9.09
C PRO A 115 -6.41 21.18 9.53
N ARG A 116 -6.15 21.19 10.84
CA ARG A 116 -4.93 20.62 11.44
C ARG A 116 -4.75 19.15 11.08
N ASP A 117 -3.50 18.69 11.06
CA ASP A 117 -3.14 17.37 10.53
C ASP A 117 -3.88 16.21 11.19
N VAL A 118 -4.09 16.27 12.50
CA VAL A 118 -4.75 15.21 13.29
C VAL A 118 -6.27 15.11 13.11
N HIS A 119 -6.87 15.99 12.30
CA HIS A 119 -8.31 15.98 12.00
C HIS A 119 -8.59 15.77 10.51
N LYS A 120 -7.54 15.66 9.68
CA LYS A 120 -7.66 15.57 8.22
C LYS A 120 -8.35 14.27 7.80
N GLY A 121 -8.11 13.17 8.50
CA GLY A 121 -8.72 11.87 8.25
C GLY A 121 -10.18 11.87 8.66
N ASP A 122 -10.47 12.33 9.87
CA ASP A 122 -11.83 12.40 10.43
C ASP A 122 -12.77 13.20 9.53
N VAL A 123 -12.34 14.42 9.14
CA VAL A 123 -13.11 15.29 8.25
C VAL A 123 -13.33 14.63 6.88
N SER A 124 -12.34 13.90 6.36
CA SER A 124 -12.45 13.15 5.10
C SER A 124 -13.53 12.08 5.17
N ARG A 125 -13.49 11.24 6.22
CA ARG A 125 -14.46 10.15 6.42
C ARG A 125 -15.86 10.67 6.71
N SER A 126 -15.99 11.80 7.40
CA SER A 126 -17.26 12.50 7.58
C SER A 126 -17.83 13.02 6.26
N MET A 127 -17.00 13.60 5.39
CA MET A 127 -17.43 14.08 4.08
C MET A 127 -17.85 12.93 3.15
N PHE A 128 -17.05 11.85 3.07
CA PHE A 128 -17.40 10.66 2.29
C PHE A 128 -18.70 10.02 2.78
N TYR A 129 -18.89 9.92 4.09
CA TYR A 129 -20.14 9.44 4.70
C TYR A 129 -21.32 10.31 4.30
N PHE A 130 -21.20 11.63 4.44
CA PHE A 130 -22.31 12.54 4.19
C PHE A 130 -22.79 12.44 2.74
N ILE A 131 -21.86 12.46 1.77
CA ILE A 131 -22.18 12.31 0.34
C ILE A 131 -22.84 10.97 0.05
N THR A 132 -22.30 9.89 0.62
CA THR A 132 -22.84 8.53 0.41
C THR A 132 -24.24 8.40 0.99
N ARG A 133 -24.47 8.99 2.17
CA ARG A 133 -25.71 8.84 2.92
C ARG A 133 -26.82 9.71 2.36
N TYR A 134 -26.47 10.91 1.91
CA TYR A 134 -27.40 11.93 1.44
C TYR A 134 -27.06 12.30 -0.01
N PRO A 135 -27.45 11.49 -1.00
CA PRO A 135 -27.16 11.78 -2.41
C PRO A 135 -28.11 12.87 -2.93
N VAL A 136 -27.81 14.13 -2.66
CA VAL A 136 -28.50 15.28 -3.26
C VAL A 136 -27.56 16.03 -4.21
N ASN A 137 -28.14 16.83 -5.11
CA ASN A 137 -27.33 17.70 -5.96
C ASN A 137 -26.80 18.88 -5.13
N TYR A 138 -25.52 18.83 -4.77
CA TYR A 138 -24.85 19.84 -3.95
C TYR A 138 -24.27 21.02 -4.74
N GLY A 139 -24.72 21.26 -5.98
CA GLY A 139 -24.37 22.46 -6.75
C GLY A 139 -22.87 22.64 -7.00
N GLY A 140 -22.10 21.56 -7.02
CA GLY A 140 -20.65 21.59 -7.23
C GLY A 140 -19.81 21.94 -5.99
N PHE A 141 -20.40 21.97 -4.79
CA PHE A 141 -19.64 22.24 -3.56
C PHE A 141 -18.50 21.24 -3.35
N PHE A 142 -18.73 19.95 -3.61
CA PHE A 142 -17.70 18.91 -3.53
C PHE A 142 -17.16 18.59 -4.93
N THR A 143 -15.88 18.90 -5.16
CA THR A 143 -15.24 18.80 -6.48
C THR A 143 -14.24 17.65 -6.53
N GLN A 144 -13.83 17.22 -7.73
CA GLN A 144 -12.78 16.20 -7.90
C GLN A 144 -11.46 16.60 -7.22
N THR A 145 -11.15 17.91 -7.19
CA THR A 145 -9.98 18.45 -6.50
C THR A 145 -10.09 18.24 -4.99
N GLN A 146 -11.25 18.53 -4.40
CA GLN A 146 -11.50 18.25 -2.98
C GLN A 146 -11.45 16.76 -2.69
N GLU A 147 -12.10 15.94 -3.52
CA GLU A 147 -12.07 14.48 -3.36
C GLU A 147 -10.63 13.94 -3.33
N SER A 148 -9.78 14.41 -4.23
CA SER A 148 -8.37 13.99 -4.29
C SER A 148 -7.63 14.33 -3.00
N VAL A 149 -7.88 15.51 -2.43
CA VAL A 149 -7.31 15.94 -1.14
C VAL A 149 -7.84 15.08 0.00
N PHE A 150 -9.14 14.81 0.08
CA PHE A 150 -9.71 13.96 1.14
C PHE A 150 -9.25 12.50 1.04
N ARG A 151 -9.06 11.96 -0.18
CA ARG A 151 -8.48 10.62 -0.38
C ARG A 151 -7.05 10.55 0.13
N GLU A 152 -6.27 11.59 -0.11
CA GLU A 152 -4.92 11.71 0.43
C GLU A 152 -4.94 11.77 1.96
N TRP A 153 -5.74 12.67 2.52
CA TRP A 153 -5.88 12.84 3.97
C TRP A 153 -6.37 11.58 4.68
N ASN A 154 -7.35 10.85 4.12
CA ASN A 154 -7.80 9.57 4.67
C ASN A 154 -6.71 8.49 4.70
N LYS A 155 -5.72 8.55 3.78
CA LYS A 155 -4.58 7.61 3.76
C LYS A 155 -3.50 7.98 4.76
N PHE A 156 -3.26 9.27 4.98
CA PHE A 156 -2.22 9.74 5.90
C PHE A 156 -2.70 9.75 7.36
N ASP A 157 -3.92 10.23 7.61
CA ASP A 157 -4.52 10.29 8.95
C ASP A 157 -5.51 9.12 9.13
N THR A 158 -4.95 7.99 9.57
CA THR A 158 -5.66 6.72 9.73
C THR A 158 -6.60 6.74 10.94
N VAL A 159 -7.66 5.92 10.90
CA VAL A 159 -8.64 5.82 11.99
C VAL A 159 -7.97 5.47 13.33
N GLY A 160 -8.12 6.36 14.30
CA GLY A 160 -7.66 6.18 15.67
C GLY A 160 -8.70 5.52 16.57
N VAL A 161 -8.28 5.13 17.79
CA VAL A 161 -9.16 4.52 18.80
C VAL A 161 -10.30 5.47 19.21
N VAL A 162 -10.01 6.77 19.34
CA VAL A 162 -11.01 7.80 19.72
C VAL A 162 -12.11 7.87 18.66
N GLU A 163 -11.75 7.94 17.38
CA GLU A 163 -12.71 8.00 16.28
C GLU A 163 -13.52 6.69 16.16
N SER A 164 -12.87 5.53 16.31
CA SER A 164 -13.56 4.23 16.34
C SER A 164 -14.59 4.14 17.47
N ASN A 165 -14.22 4.57 18.68
CA ASN A 165 -15.13 4.64 19.83
C ASN A 165 -16.30 5.59 19.58
N ARG A 166 -16.02 6.75 18.97
CA ARG A 166 -17.05 7.72 18.56
C ARG A 166 -18.02 7.10 17.55
N ASN A 167 -17.54 6.37 16.55
CA ASN A 167 -18.37 5.65 15.57
C ASN A 167 -19.27 4.61 16.25
N ASN A 168 -18.73 3.83 17.19
CA ASN A 168 -19.51 2.87 17.97
C ASN A 168 -20.63 3.55 18.78
N ALA A 169 -20.31 4.65 19.48
CA ALA A 169 -21.26 5.36 20.32
C ALA A 169 -22.38 6.03 19.51
N ILE A 170 -22.05 6.67 18.38
CA ILE A 170 -23.03 7.25 17.47
C ILE A 170 -23.91 6.15 16.85
N ALA A 171 -23.34 5.00 16.49
CA ALA A 171 -24.11 3.89 15.93
C ALA A 171 -25.17 3.35 16.89
N LEU A 172 -24.87 3.27 18.18
CA LEU A 172 -25.85 2.88 19.19
C LEU A 172 -26.96 3.92 19.36
N LEU A 173 -26.64 5.21 19.21
CA LEU A 173 -27.60 6.30 19.39
C LEU A 173 -28.49 6.56 18.18
N GLN A 174 -27.88 6.69 16.99
CA GLN A 174 -28.56 7.08 15.75
C GLN A 174 -28.94 5.88 14.86
N LEU A 175 -28.59 4.66 15.27
CA LEU A 175 -28.84 3.41 14.52
C LEU A 175 -28.28 3.45 13.09
N LYS A 176 -27.18 4.17 12.91
CA LYS A 176 -26.46 4.37 11.64
C LYS A 176 -24.97 4.29 11.91
N ARG A 177 -24.20 3.78 10.97
CA ARG A 177 -22.75 3.63 11.10
C ARG A 177 -22.03 4.34 9.97
N ASN A 178 -20.87 4.95 10.24
CA ASN A 178 -20.01 5.45 9.17
C ASN A 178 -19.08 4.30 8.71
N PRO A 179 -19.34 3.71 7.53
CA PRO A 179 -18.57 2.56 7.06
C PRO A 179 -17.12 2.92 6.73
N TYR A 180 -16.82 4.20 6.48
CA TYR A 180 -15.47 4.66 6.17
C TYR A 180 -14.59 4.78 7.41
N ILE A 181 -15.17 4.76 8.61
CA ILE A 181 -14.42 4.65 9.88
C ILE A 181 -14.11 3.17 10.18
N ASP A 182 -15.04 2.25 9.88
CA ASP A 182 -14.79 0.81 10.08
C ASP A 182 -13.85 0.23 9.03
N HIS A 183 -14.03 0.68 7.79
CA HIS A 183 -13.35 0.20 6.59
C HIS A 183 -12.91 1.39 5.72
N PRO A 184 -11.84 2.12 6.11
CA PRO A 184 -11.32 3.24 5.34
C PRO A 184 -10.98 2.90 3.90
N GLU A 185 -10.63 1.64 3.62
CA GLU A 185 -10.34 1.11 2.29
C GLU A 185 -11.56 1.09 1.35
N PHE A 186 -12.79 1.22 1.87
CA PHE A 186 -13.99 1.32 1.02
C PHE A 186 -13.98 2.59 0.16
N VAL A 187 -13.26 3.63 0.58
CA VAL A 187 -13.03 4.82 -0.23
C VAL A 187 -12.38 4.45 -1.57
N ASP A 188 -11.41 3.52 -1.58
CA ASP A 188 -10.71 3.10 -2.80
C ASP A 188 -11.60 2.24 -3.74
N ARG A 189 -12.73 1.73 -3.26
CA ARG A 189 -13.69 0.94 -4.07
C ARG A 189 -14.71 1.82 -4.80
N ILE A 190 -14.82 3.10 -4.42
CA ILE A 190 -15.70 4.07 -5.05
C ILE A 190 -14.86 4.89 -6.02
N TYR A 191 -15.27 4.94 -7.30
CA TYR A 191 -14.47 5.59 -8.34
C TYR A 191 -14.53 7.11 -8.26
N SER A 192 -15.70 7.65 -7.93
CA SER A 192 -15.91 9.08 -7.75
C SER A 192 -17.03 9.33 -6.75
N PHE A 193 -16.80 10.27 -5.84
CA PHE A 193 -17.81 10.87 -4.97
C PHE A 193 -18.29 12.22 -5.51
N ALA A 194 -17.46 12.93 -6.27
CA ALA A 194 -17.75 14.25 -6.80
C ALA A 194 -18.54 14.26 -8.11
N THR A 195 -18.43 13.19 -8.90
CA THR A 195 -19.06 13.07 -10.23
C THR A 195 -19.84 11.76 -10.34
N SER A 196 -20.31 11.42 -11.55
CA SER A 196 -20.93 10.12 -11.78
C SER A 196 -19.96 9.02 -11.35
N ASN A 197 -20.41 8.13 -10.46
CA ASN A 197 -19.67 6.94 -10.05
C ASN A 197 -19.66 5.86 -11.15
N THR A 198 -19.36 6.29 -12.37
CA THR A 198 -19.11 5.44 -13.53
C THR A 198 -17.68 4.96 -13.44
N ARG A 199 -17.50 3.63 -13.48
CA ARG A 199 -16.19 3.01 -13.53
C ARG A 199 -15.39 3.61 -14.70
N PRO A 200 -14.21 4.19 -14.46
CA PRO A 200 -13.40 4.76 -15.53
C PRO A 200 -12.98 3.65 -16.49
N THR A 201 -13.03 3.95 -17.79
CA THR A 201 -12.59 3.06 -18.87
C THR A 201 -11.12 3.33 -19.19
N TYR A 202 -10.26 2.35 -18.92
CA TYR A 202 -8.83 2.43 -19.20
C TYR A 202 -8.27 1.05 -19.47
N ALA A 203 -7.25 0.96 -20.31
CA ALA A 203 -6.46 -0.25 -20.47
C ALA A 203 -5.28 -0.22 -19.48
N GLU A 204 -4.88 -1.37 -18.93
CA GLU A 204 -3.74 -1.45 -18.01
C GLU A 204 -2.87 -2.64 -18.38
N LEU A 205 -1.65 -2.37 -18.84
CA LEU A 205 -0.70 -3.38 -19.28
C LEU A 205 0.05 -4.03 -18.11
N LYS A 206 0.05 -5.36 -18.07
CA LYS A 206 0.98 -6.18 -17.29
C LYS A 206 1.70 -7.18 -18.20
N VAL A 207 2.99 -7.39 -17.96
CA VAL A 207 3.79 -8.42 -18.65
C VAL A 207 4.42 -9.30 -17.58
N LEU A 208 4.22 -10.62 -17.70
CA LEU A 208 4.66 -11.62 -16.72
C LEU A 208 5.36 -12.79 -17.44
N PRO A 209 6.39 -13.40 -16.85
CA PRO A 209 7.12 -12.94 -15.66
C PRO A 209 7.84 -11.60 -15.91
N LEU A 210 8.26 -10.91 -14.84
CA LEU A 210 8.98 -9.62 -14.93
C LEU A 210 10.42 -9.77 -15.48
N LYS A 211 10.91 -11.01 -15.56
CA LYS A 211 12.16 -11.42 -16.20
C LYS A 211 11.95 -12.79 -16.82
N VAL A 212 12.49 -13.02 -18.01
CA VAL A 212 12.50 -14.33 -18.67
C VAL A 212 13.93 -14.82 -18.74
N GLU A 213 14.17 -16.01 -18.23
CA GLU A 213 15.49 -16.65 -18.20
C GLU A 213 15.40 -17.94 -19.01
N PHE A 214 16.28 -18.08 -19.98
CA PHE A 214 16.49 -19.31 -20.72
C PHE A 214 17.68 -20.02 -20.14
N ASP A 215 17.50 -21.30 -19.84
CA ASP A 215 18.59 -22.19 -19.49
C ASP A 215 19.60 -22.33 -20.63
N SER A 216 20.67 -23.06 -20.36
CA SER A 216 21.69 -23.37 -21.36
C SER A 216 21.07 -24.03 -22.61
N THR A 217 21.10 -23.30 -23.72
CA THR A 217 20.51 -23.68 -25.01
C THR A 217 21.64 -23.95 -25.99
N LYS A 218 21.56 -25.07 -26.71
CA LYS A 218 22.61 -25.43 -27.67
C LYS A 218 22.63 -24.46 -28.85
N ILE A 219 23.84 -24.13 -29.34
CA ILE A 219 24.01 -23.36 -30.57
C ILE A 219 23.28 -24.09 -31.71
N SER A 220 22.56 -23.33 -32.54
CA SER A 220 21.70 -23.83 -33.64
C SER A 220 20.39 -24.52 -33.22
N GLU A 221 20.15 -24.77 -31.94
CA GLU A 221 18.83 -25.15 -31.41
C GLU A 221 18.09 -23.93 -30.85
N PHE A 222 16.85 -24.12 -30.39
CA PHE A 222 16.11 -23.09 -29.71
C PHE A 222 15.42 -23.61 -28.45
N ALA A 223 15.29 -22.73 -27.47
CA ALA A 223 14.47 -22.94 -26.29
C ALA A 223 13.24 -22.03 -26.34
N THR A 224 12.19 -22.41 -25.63
CA THR A 224 10.97 -21.60 -25.51
C THR A 224 10.57 -21.41 -24.06
N GLN A 225 10.05 -20.23 -23.73
CA GLN A 225 9.50 -19.90 -22.43
C GLN A 225 8.18 -19.14 -22.60
N GLN A 226 7.28 -19.27 -21.63
CA GLN A 226 5.99 -18.60 -21.67
C GLN A 226 6.08 -17.19 -21.10
N VAL A 227 5.50 -16.25 -21.84
CA VAL A 227 5.26 -14.86 -21.40
C VAL A 227 3.77 -14.59 -21.51
N TYR A 228 3.22 -13.88 -20.53
CA TYR A 228 1.84 -13.45 -20.49
C TYR A 228 1.81 -11.94 -20.62
N ILE A 229 1.04 -11.44 -21.59
CA ILE A 229 0.65 -10.04 -21.69
C ILE A 229 -0.78 -9.98 -21.19
N ALA A 230 -1.04 -9.21 -20.13
CA ALA A 230 -2.32 -9.15 -19.46
C ALA A 230 -2.86 -7.73 -19.43
N ASN A 231 -4.18 -7.63 -19.51
CA ASN A 231 -4.93 -6.41 -19.33
C ASN A 231 -5.66 -6.47 -17.99
N SER A 232 -5.22 -5.70 -17.00
CA SER A 232 -5.96 -5.55 -15.73
C SER A 232 -6.90 -4.33 -15.70
N GLY A 233 -7.00 -3.62 -16.83
CA GLY A 233 -7.88 -2.48 -17.02
C GLY A 233 -9.31 -2.88 -17.37
N THR A 234 -10.16 -1.86 -17.44
CA THR A 234 -11.61 -1.92 -17.71
C THR A 234 -11.96 -1.76 -19.19
N ALA A 235 -11.01 -1.32 -20.02
CA ALA A 235 -11.16 -1.17 -21.47
C ALA A 235 -10.21 -2.12 -22.21
N GLN A 236 -10.47 -2.35 -23.50
CA GLN A 236 -9.61 -3.18 -24.35
C GLN A 236 -8.19 -2.61 -24.42
N LEU A 237 -7.20 -3.49 -24.21
CA LEU A 237 -5.78 -3.19 -24.38
C LEU A 237 -5.37 -3.51 -25.80
N ASN A 238 -4.88 -2.51 -26.52
CA ASN A 238 -4.34 -2.65 -27.87
C ASN A 238 -2.82 -2.60 -27.78
N ILE A 239 -2.16 -3.59 -28.39
CA ILE A 239 -0.72 -3.68 -28.52
C ILE A 239 -0.32 -2.95 -29.80
N ASP A 240 0.31 -1.81 -29.63
CA ASP A 240 0.76 -0.95 -30.73
C ASP A 240 2.02 -1.53 -31.39
N SER A 241 2.99 -1.94 -30.57
CA SER A 241 4.21 -2.60 -31.04
C SER A 241 4.89 -3.40 -29.94
N ILE A 242 5.71 -4.35 -30.36
CA ILE A 242 6.62 -5.09 -29.49
C ILE A 242 8.01 -5.03 -30.10
N THR A 243 8.99 -4.65 -29.29
CA THR A 243 10.40 -4.62 -29.71
C THR A 243 11.24 -5.48 -28.79
N ILE A 244 12.24 -6.14 -29.37
CA ILE A 244 13.23 -6.92 -28.64
C ILE A 244 14.60 -6.43 -29.08
N SER A 245 15.48 -6.11 -28.13
CA SER A 245 16.78 -5.48 -28.44
C SER A 245 17.80 -6.43 -29.10
N ASP A 246 17.52 -7.73 -29.13
CA ASP A 246 18.39 -8.77 -29.66
C ASP A 246 17.56 -9.76 -30.50
N SER A 247 17.95 -9.96 -31.75
CA SER A 247 17.23 -10.77 -32.74
C SER A 247 17.26 -12.28 -32.45
N ARG A 248 18.13 -12.74 -31.56
CA ARG A 248 18.17 -14.14 -31.10
C ARG A 248 17.00 -14.48 -30.19
N PHE A 249 16.31 -13.45 -29.69
CA PHE A 249 15.06 -13.58 -28.99
C PHE A 249 13.91 -13.18 -29.93
N SER A 250 12.83 -13.95 -29.92
CA SER A 250 11.63 -13.61 -30.69
C SER A 250 10.37 -13.98 -29.94
N LEU A 251 9.31 -13.18 -30.10
CA LEU A 251 8.02 -13.38 -29.47
C LEU A 251 6.95 -13.53 -30.55
N SER A 252 6.10 -14.55 -30.42
CA SER A 252 4.93 -14.71 -31.29
C SER A 252 3.63 -14.53 -30.49
N LEU A 253 2.74 -13.68 -31.01
CA LEU A 253 1.41 -13.42 -30.48
C LEU A 253 0.36 -13.69 -31.57
N ASN A 254 -0.79 -14.22 -31.14
CA ASN A 254 -1.89 -14.58 -32.03
C ASN A 254 -2.89 -13.43 -32.29
N SER A 255 -2.86 -12.35 -31.51
CA SER A 255 -3.53 -11.09 -31.85
C SER A 255 -3.01 -9.95 -30.98
N ASN A 256 -3.17 -8.73 -31.48
CA ASN A 256 -2.73 -7.48 -30.89
C ASN A 256 -3.75 -6.81 -29.96
N SER A 257 -4.89 -7.43 -29.65
CA SER A 257 -5.86 -6.91 -28.67
C SER A 257 -6.07 -7.86 -27.49
N ILE A 258 -6.31 -7.32 -26.30
CA ILE A 258 -6.61 -8.09 -25.09
C ILE A 258 -7.82 -7.46 -24.40
N GLU A 259 -8.88 -8.24 -24.26
CA GLU A 259 -10.10 -7.84 -23.54
C GLU A 259 -9.81 -7.41 -22.10
N SER A 260 -10.71 -6.61 -21.51
CA SER A 260 -10.62 -6.22 -20.10
C SER A 260 -10.52 -7.46 -19.20
N TYR A 261 -9.64 -7.42 -18.20
CA TYR A 261 -9.42 -8.52 -17.24
C TYR A 261 -8.96 -9.85 -17.86
N SER A 262 -8.39 -9.81 -19.06
CA SER A 262 -7.92 -11.00 -19.77
C SER A 262 -6.40 -10.99 -19.96
N SER A 263 -5.87 -12.11 -20.45
CA SER A 263 -4.45 -12.24 -20.80
C SER A 263 -4.25 -13.06 -22.05
N LYS A 264 -3.11 -12.82 -22.70
CA LYS A 264 -2.62 -13.62 -23.82
C LYS A 264 -1.30 -14.24 -23.47
N LYS A 265 -1.21 -15.53 -23.76
CA LYS A 265 0.03 -16.30 -23.70
C LYS A 265 0.79 -16.11 -25.00
N ALA A 266 2.06 -15.74 -24.88
CA ALA A 266 3.03 -15.59 -25.93
C ALA A 266 4.18 -16.57 -25.71
N LEU A 267 4.68 -17.17 -26.78
CA LEU A 267 5.88 -18.01 -26.72
C LEU A 267 7.09 -17.13 -27.03
N MET A 268 7.94 -16.93 -26.03
CA MET A 268 9.25 -16.34 -26.21
C MET A 268 10.21 -17.45 -26.63
N LYS A 269 10.91 -17.25 -27.73
CA LYS A 269 11.92 -18.15 -28.29
C LYS A 269 13.30 -17.52 -28.13
N PHE A 270 14.28 -18.34 -27.78
CA PHE A 270 15.69 -17.96 -27.73
C PHE A 270 16.52 -18.95 -28.56
N GLN A 271 17.37 -18.43 -29.45
CA GLN A 271 18.23 -19.23 -30.33
C GLN A 271 19.66 -18.63 -30.35
N PRO A 272 20.61 -19.20 -29.58
CA PRO A 272 21.97 -18.69 -29.52
C PRO A 272 22.78 -19.03 -30.78
N ASP A 273 23.72 -18.14 -31.10
CA ASP A 273 24.67 -18.25 -32.22
C ASP A 273 26.13 -18.44 -31.77
N SER A 274 26.41 -18.39 -30.46
CA SER A 274 27.75 -18.40 -29.87
C SER A 274 27.74 -18.87 -28.42
N LEU A 275 28.89 -19.30 -27.91
CA LEU A 275 29.09 -19.77 -26.53
C LEU A 275 29.23 -18.59 -25.57
N MET A 276 28.14 -17.90 -25.32
CA MET A 276 28.12 -16.72 -24.44
C MET A 276 26.78 -16.55 -23.73
N THR A 277 26.74 -15.62 -22.78
CA THR A 277 25.51 -15.14 -22.17
C THR A 277 24.93 -13.99 -22.98
N TYR A 278 23.62 -14.00 -23.15
CA TYR A 278 22.85 -13.00 -23.85
C TYR A 278 21.96 -12.25 -22.87
N ASN A 279 21.86 -10.94 -23.05
CA ASN A 279 20.95 -10.06 -22.31
C ASN A 279 20.19 -9.23 -23.34
N ALA A 280 18.87 -9.18 -23.20
CA ALA A 280 18.02 -8.39 -24.08
C ALA A 280 16.86 -7.75 -23.29
N LEU A 281 16.22 -6.75 -23.90
CA LEU A 281 15.04 -6.09 -23.37
C LEU A 281 13.86 -6.37 -24.30
N LEU A 282 12.75 -6.86 -23.72
CA LEU A 282 11.44 -6.88 -24.37
C LEU A 282 10.69 -5.62 -23.94
N LYS A 283 10.23 -4.83 -24.91
CA LYS A 283 9.35 -3.68 -24.70
C LYS A 283 8.01 -3.91 -25.38
N VAL A 284 6.93 -3.72 -24.63
CA VAL A 284 5.55 -3.82 -25.12
C VAL A 284 4.90 -2.45 -25.01
N TYR A 285 4.50 -1.88 -26.14
CA TYR A 285 3.84 -0.58 -26.24
C TYR A 285 2.34 -0.78 -26.44
N THR A 286 1.52 -0.09 -25.65
CA THR A 286 0.06 -0.20 -25.70
C THR A 286 -0.63 1.13 -25.41
N ASN A 287 -1.93 1.19 -25.69
CA ASN A 287 -2.82 2.25 -25.19
C ASN A 287 -2.97 2.28 -23.65
N GLY A 288 -2.51 1.24 -22.94
CA GLY A 288 -2.47 1.15 -21.48
C GLY A 288 -1.08 1.40 -20.86
N GLY A 289 -0.15 1.96 -21.64
CA GLY A 289 1.22 2.27 -21.22
C GLY A 289 2.29 1.37 -21.86
N VAL A 290 3.52 1.47 -21.34
CA VAL A 290 4.67 0.71 -21.83
C VAL A 290 5.22 -0.16 -20.71
N LYS A 291 5.53 -1.42 -21.03
CA LYS A 291 6.21 -2.32 -20.09
C LYS A 291 7.50 -2.85 -20.69
N GLU A 292 8.55 -2.83 -19.88
CA GLU A 292 9.85 -3.41 -20.18
C GLU A 292 10.10 -4.60 -19.25
N ILE A 293 10.61 -5.71 -19.80
CA ILE A 293 11.13 -6.83 -19.03
C ILE A 293 12.49 -7.28 -19.57
N VAL A 294 13.31 -7.86 -18.70
CA VAL A 294 14.64 -8.37 -19.04
C VAL A 294 14.54 -9.81 -19.55
N LEU A 295 15.29 -10.12 -20.61
CA LEU A 295 15.49 -11.45 -21.15
C LEU A 295 16.95 -11.85 -20.97
N THR A 296 17.20 -13.09 -20.55
CA THR A 296 18.56 -13.64 -20.46
C THR A 296 18.60 -15.05 -21.03
N GLY A 297 19.74 -15.45 -21.60
CA GLY A 297 19.95 -16.80 -22.10
C GLY A 297 21.43 -17.16 -22.20
N ILE A 298 21.76 -18.45 -22.26
CA ILE A 298 23.14 -18.94 -22.34
C ILE A 298 23.27 -19.88 -23.54
N GLY A 299 24.22 -19.61 -24.44
CA GLY A 299 24.59 -20.53 -25.53
C GLY A 299 25.62 -21.56 -25.09
N LYS A 300 25.41 -22.84 -25.43
CA LYS A 300 26.34 -23.96 -25.15
C LYS A 300 26.63 -24.83 -26.38
N ASP A 301 27.70 -25.62 -26.31
CA ASP A 301 28.13 -26.54 -27.38
C ASP A 301 27.51 -27.95 -27.23
N ASN A 302 27.61 -28.76 -28.28
CA ASN A 302 27.14 -30.15 -28.38
C ASN A 302 28.06 -31.19 -27.73
N THR A 303 29.18 -30.78 -27.13
CA THR A 303 30.15 -31.70 -26.54
C THR A 303 29.65 -32.21 -25.18
N VAL A 304 29.28 -33.50 -25.12
CA VAL A 304 29.15 -34.25 -23.87
C VAL A 304 30.56 -34.50 -23.36
N ASN A 305 31.15 -33.52 -22.69
CA ASN A 305 32.33 -33.76 -21.87
C ASN A 305 31.87 -34.04 -20.44
N VAL A 306 31.93 -35.31 -20.07
CA VAL A 306 32.01 -35.72 -18.67
C VAL A 306 33.42 -35.37 -18.22
N GLU A 307 33.62 -34.14 -17.74
CA GLU A 307 34.71 -33.81 -16.83
C GLU A 307 34.14 -32.85 -15.78
N ASP A 308 34.36 -33.19 -14.51
CA ASP A 308 34.04 -32.37 -13.34
C ASP A 308 34.78 -31.02 -13.42
N GLU A 309 34.22 -30.06 -14.14
CA GLU A 309 34.64 -28.67 -14.05
C GLU A 309 33.72 -27.94 -13.05
N ASN A 310 34.33 -27.56 -11.92
CA ASN A 310 33.74 -26.77 -10.84
C ASN A 310 32.76 -25.71 -11.36
N PHE A 311 31.47 -26.01 -11.23
CA PHE A 311 30.38 -25.10 -11.56
C PHE A 311 30.49 -23.86 -10.66
N THR A 312 31.08 -22.77 -11.17
CA THR A 312 30.98 -21.47 -10.54
C THR A 312 29.60 -20.91 -10.84
N PRO A 313 28.70 -20.79 -9.86
CA PRO A 313 27.37 -20.27 -10.10
C PRO A 313 27.46 -18.79 -10.51
N PHE A 314 26.80 -18.44 -11.60
CA PHE A 314 26.82 -17.07 -12.15
C PHE A 314 25.86 -16.11 -11.41
N VAL A 315 25.04 -16.62 -10.50
CA VAL A 315 24.04 -15.86 -9.75
C VAL A 315 24.05 -16.24 -8.27
N PHE A 316 23.77 -15.27 -7.40
CA PHE A 316 23.48 -15.57 -6.00
C PHE A 316 22.17 -16.34 -5.88
N ALA A 317 22.20 -17.50 -5.22
CA ALA A 317 21.00 -18.30 -4.97
C ALA A 317 21.01 -18.84 -3.54
N LEU A 318 19.82 -19.01 -2.99
CA LEU A 318 19.58 -19.76 -1.76
C LEU A 318 18.47 -20.76 -2.10
N GLU A 319 18.77 -22.05 -1.97
CA GLU A 319 17.84 -23.13 -2.31
C GLU A 319 16.97 -23.55 -1.14
N GLN A 320 15.89 -24.27 -1.46
CA GLN A 320 15.06 -24.88 -0.43
C GLN A 320 15.86 -26.00 0.27
N ASN A 321 15.97 -25.92 1.59
CA ASN A 321 16.57 -26.96 2.41
C ASN A 321 15.93 -28.33 2.12
N TYR A 322 16.73 -29.38 2.06
CA TYR A 322 16.26 -30.74 1.83
C TYR A 322 16.90 -31.73 2.83
N PRO A 323 16.10 -32.59 3.48
CA PRO A 323 14.63 -32.66 3.41
C PRO A 323 13.94 -31.43 4.03
N ASN A 324 12.68 -31.16 3.64
CA ASN A 324 11.79 -30.21 4.32
C ASN A 324 10.33 -30.73 4.23
N PRO A 325 9.67 -31.11 5.35
CA PRO A 325 10.15 -31.01 6.72
C PRO A 325 11.37 -31.89 7.02
N PHE A 326 12.15 -31.53 8.04
CA PHE A 326 13.39 -32.22 8.41
C PHE A 326 13.36 -32.76 9.84
N ASN A 327 14.11 -33.85 10.08
CA ASN A 327 14.29 -34.46 11.40
C ASN A 327 15.56 -35.35 11.46
N PRO A 328 16.56 -35.08 12.31
CA PRO A 328 16.86 -33.80 12.96
C PRO A 328 17.69 -32.87 12.06
N SER A 329 18.14 -33.34 10.89
CA SER A 329 19.06 -32.62 9.99
C SER A 329 18.48 -32.32 8.61
N THR A 330 18.98 -31.25 8.01
CA THR A 330 18.67 -30.81 6.64
C THR A 330 19.90 -30.19 6.01
N THR A 331 20.00 -30.25 4.68
CA THR A 331 21.07 -29.58 3.94
C THR A 331 20.51 -28.32 3.28
N ILE A 332 21.22 -27.21 3.45
CA ILE A 332 20.92 -25.93 2.80
C ILE A 332 21.97 -25.70 1.73
N GLN A 333 21.53 -25.65 0.46
CA GLN A 333 22.38 -25.33 -0.67
C GLN A 333 22.28 -23.85 -1.02
N TYR A 334 23.39 -23.22 -1.36
CA TYR A 334 23.43 -21.83 -1.79
C TYR A 334 24.60 -21.58 -2.76
N ALA A 335 24.48 -20.51 -3.54
CA ALA A 335 25.43 -20.14 -4.58
C ALA A 335 25.92 -18.71 -4.40
N ILE A 336 27.21 -18.50 -4.59
CA ILE A 336 27.88 -17.20 -4.51
C ILE A 336 28.49 -16.87 -5.87
N SER A 337 28.12 -15.72 -6.46
CA SER A 337 28.55 -15.37 -7.83
C SER A 337 29.95 -14.77 -7.93
N ASN A 338 30.46 -14.19 -6.85
CA ASN A 338 31.78 -13.56 -6.79
C ASN A 338 32.26 -13.52 -5.35
N ARG A 339 33.59 -13.42 -5.14
CA ARG A 339 34.18 -13.42 -3.79
C ARG A 339 33.59 -12.31 -2.93
N GLN A 340 32.86 -12.66 -1.87
CA GLN A 340 32.25 -11.71 -0.93
C GLN A 340 32.14 -12.31 0.48
N PHE A 341 31.85 -11.44 1.46
CA PHE A 341 31.53 -11.86 2.81
C PHE A 341 30.10 -12.40 2.86
N VAL A 342 29.93 -13.62 3.37
CA VAL A 342 28.66 -14.35 3.35
C VAL A 342 28.24 -14.71 4.77
N THR A 343 26.99 -14.41 5.09
CA THR A 343 26.35 -14.89 6.32
C THR A 343 25.12 -15.73 5.99
N LEU A 344 25.02 -16.92 6.58
CA LEU A 344 23.83 -17.76 6.55
C LEU A 344 23.39 -18.02 7.99
N LYS A 345 22.22 -17.50 8.35
CA LYS A 345 21.71 -17.48 9.73
C LYS A 345 20.30 -18.05 9.79
N VAL A 346 19.97 -18.65 10.93
CA VAL A 346 18.66 -19.25 11.22
C VAL A 346 17.94 -18.42 12.28
N TYR A 347 16.63 -18.21 12.10
CA TYR A 347 15.76 -17.39 12.92
C TYR A 347 14.48 -18.15 13.30
N ASP A 348 13.92 -17.82 14.46
CA ASP A 348 12.59 -18.27 14.87
C ASP A 348 11.45 -17.38 14.30
N LEU A 349 10.21 -17.68 14.66
CA LEU A 349 9.00 -16.98 14.20
C LEU A 349 8.92 -15.50 14.62
N ILE A 350 9.61 -15.10 15.68
CA ILE A 350 9.66 -13.70 16.14
C ILE A 350 10.89 -12.95 15.61
N GLY A 351 11.69 -13.61 14.76
CA GLY A 351 12.88 -13.02 14.12
C GLY A 351 14.12 -13.04 15.00
N LYS A 352 14.14 -13.80 16.10
CA LYS A 352 15.33 -13.98 16.92
C LYS A 352 16.31 -14.91 16.21
N GLU A 353 17.57 -14.49 16.09
CA GLU A 353 18.66 -15.35 15.59
C GLU A 353 18.89 -16.50 16.56
N ILE A 354 18.80 -17.73 16.06
CA ILE A 354 19.01 -18.95 16.85
C ILE A 354 20.35 -19.62 16.51
N ALA A 355 20.79 -19.59 15.24
CA ALA A 355 22.08 -20.13 14.82
C ALA A 355 22.71 -19.33 13.69
N THR A 356 24.04 -19.31 13.65
CA THR A 356 24.84 -18.87 12.50
C THR A 356 25.52 -20.09 11.89
N LEU A 357 25.23 -20.39 10.63
CA LEU A 357 25.76 -21.56 9.90
C LEU A 357 26.99 -21.20 9.07
N VAL A 358 27.02 -19.97 8.53
CA VAL A 358 28.13 -19.45 7.73
C VAL A 358 28.35 -17.99 8.13
N ASN A 359 29.61 -17.58 8.28
CA ASN A 359 30.00 -16.19 8.60
C ASN A 359 31.45 -15.92 8.18
N GLU A 360 31.73 -15.95 6.88
CA GLU A 360 33.08 -15.85 6.34
C GLU A 360 33.12 -15.36 4.89
N TYR A 361 34.31 -15.03 4.38
CA TYR A 361 34.49 -14.76 2.96
C TYR A 361 34.44 -16.06 2.15
N LYS A 362 33.56 -16.13 1.15
CA LYS A 362 33.47 -17.26 0.22
C LYS A 362 33.84 -16.81 -1.20
N PRO A 363 34.67 -17.56 -1.95
CA PRO A 363 34.85 -17.33 -3.39
C PRO A 363 33.56 -17.63 -4.18
N ALA A 364 33.56 -17.35 -5.49
CA ALA A 364 32.48 -17.79 -6.36
C ALA A 364 32.39 -19.32 -6.32
N GLY A 365 31.21 -19.87 -6.09
CA GLY A 365 31.02 -21.31 -5.90
C GLY A 365 29.64 -21.67 -5.39
N SER A 366 29.28 -22.94 -5.58
CA SER A 366 28.14 -23.57 -4.93
C SER A 366 28.60 -24.18 -3.62
N TYR A 367 27.77 -24.05 -2.59
CA TYR A 367 28.08 -24.48 -1.23
C TYR A 367 26.89 -25.21 -0.64
N GLU A 368 27.20 -26.14 0.25
CA GLU A 368 26.21 -26.82 1.07
C GLU A 368 26.60 -26.66 2.53
N VAL A 369 25.59 -26.46 3.38
CA VAL A 369 25.78 -26.52 4.83
C VAL A 369 24.71 -27.42 5.43
N GLU A 370 25.14 -28.35 6.28
CA GLU A 370 24.22 -29.15 7.08
C GLU A 370 23.75 -28.31 8.28
N PHE A 371 22.44 -28.27 8.49
CA PHE A 371 21.85 -27.78 9.72
C PHE A 371 21.25 -28.94 10.50
N ASN A 372 21.75 -29.17 11.71
CA ASN A 372 21.31 -30.26 12.56
C ASN A 372 20.75 -29.71 13.88
N SER A 373 19.44 -29.84 14.05
CA SER A 373 18.71 -29.32 15.21
C SER A 373 19.05 -30.01 16.54
N ALA A 374 19.77 -31.14 16.52
CA ALA A 374 20.22 -31.83 17.73
C ALA A 374 21.59 -31.36 18.22
N SER A 375 22.47 -30.92 17.30
CA SER A 375 23.85 -30.53 17.62
C SER A 375 24.11 -29.03 17.49
N SER A 376 23.46 -28.31 16.57
CA SER A 376 23.67 -26.87 16.35
C SER A 376 23.05 -26.02 17.47
N ILE A 377 21.95 -26.47 18.07
CA ILE A 377 21.30 -25.89 19.25
C ILE A 377 20.55 -27.00 19.99
N LYS A 378 20.90 -27.31 21.24
CA LYS A 378 20.11 -28.28 22.02
C LYS A 378 18.69 -27.73 22.25
N ASN A 379 17.68 -28.54 21.92
CA ASN A 379 16.25 -28.32 22.21
C ASN A 379 15.48 -27.33 21.34
N LEU A 380 15.71 -27.29 20.03
CA LEU A 380 14.72 -26.66 19.13
C LEU A 380 13.37 -27.41 19.18
N ALA A 381 12.28 -26.67 19.32
CA ALA A 381 10.92 -27.22 19.29
C ALA A 381 10.49 -27.52 17.84
N SER A 382 9.60 -28.50 17.64
CA SER A 382 8.94 -28.68 16.34
C SER A 382 8.24 -27.39 15.94
N GLY A 383 8.39 -26.96 14.69
CA GLY A 383 7.86 -25.67 14.27
C GLY A 383 8.48 -25.13 13.00
N ILE A 384 8.10 -23.90 12.69
CA ILE A 384 8.57 -23.15 11.52
C ILE A 384 9.77 -22.31 11.91
N TYR A 385 10.81 -22.37 11.08
CA TYR A 385 12.01 -21.56 11.19
C TYR A 385 12.32 -20.91 9.84
N PHE A 386 13.12 -19.84 9.88
CA PHE A 386 13.57 -19.14 8.68
C PHE A 386 15.09 -19.17 8.61
N TYR A 387 15.65 -19.31 7.43
CA TYR A 387 17.08 -19.12 7.20
C TYR A 387 17.29 -18.04 6.14
N ARG A 388 18.28 -17.18 6.40
CA ARG A 388 18.59 -16.02 5.56
C ARG A 388 20.05 -16.08 5.13
N LEU A 389 20.26 -16.01 3.82
CA LEU A 389 21.56 -15.78 3.20
C LEU A 389 21.70 -14.27 2.93
N GLN A 390 22.84 -13.72 3.32
CA GLN A 390 23.28 -12.38 2.95
C GLN A 390 24.69 -12.45 2.35
N ALA A 391 24.84 -11.93 1.14
CA ALA A 391 26.10 -11.84 0.41
C ALA A 391 26.14 -10.48 -0.32
N GLY A 392 26.87 -9.51 0.25
CA GLY A 392 26.78 -8.11 -0.21
C GLY A 392 25.35 -7.57 -0.12
N ASP A 393 24.85 -7.06 -1.25
CA ASP A 393 23.48 -6.53 -1.37
C ASP A 393 22.42 -7.63 -1.59
N TYR A 394 22.84 -8.86 -1.87
CA TYR A 394 21.91 -9.98 -2.04
C TYR A 394 21.44 -10.47 -0.68
N VAL A 395 20.13 -10.39 -0.43
CA VAL A 395 19.48 -10.96 0.76
C VAL A 395 18.32 -11.84 0.34
N LYS A 396 18.38 -13.12 0.71
CA LYS A 396 17.30 -14.08 0.46
C LYS A 396 16.96 -14.83 1.73
N THR A 397 15.66 -14.99 2.00
CA THR A 397 15.15 -15.74 3.15
C THR A 397 14.24 -16.87 2.65
N LYS A 398 14.36 -18.05 3.26
CA LYS A 398 13.48 -19.20 3.01
C LYS A 398 13.02 -19.80 4.33
N LYS A 399 11.94 -20.58 4.26
CA LYS A 399 11.26 -21.21 5.38
C LYS A 399 11.64 -22.69 5.45
N MET A 400 11.85 -23.24 6.64
CA MET A 400 11.98 -24.67 6.90
C MET A 400 11.07 -25.12 8.05
N THR A 401 10.69 -26.39 8.04
CA THR A 401 9.84 -26.99 9.06
C THR A 401 10.60 -28.11 9.77
N LEU A 402 10.81 -27.98 11.08
CA LEU A 402 11.35 -29.05 11.92
C LEU A 402 10.19 -29.91 12.44
N LEU A 403 10.25 -31.21 12.21
CA LEU A 403 9.39 -32.20 12.85
C LEU A 403 10.27 -33.02 13.79
N LYS A 404 9.85 -33.19 15.06
CA LYS A 404 10.48 -34.15 15.98
C LYS A 404 9.63 -35.40 16.10
#